data_AF-A0A0Q0JMR5-F1
#
_entry.id   AF-A0A0Q0JMR5-F1
#
_cell.length_a   1.000
_cell.length_b   1.000
_cell.length_c   1.000
_cell.angle_alpha   90.00
_cell.angle_beta   90.00
_cell.angle_gamma   90.00
#
_symmetry.space_group_name_H-M   'P 1'
#
loop_
_entity.id
_entity.type
_entity.pdbx_description
1 polymer ?
#
loop_
_entity_poly.entity_id
_entity_poly.type
_entity_poly.pdbx_seq_one_letter_code
_entity_poly.pdbx_strand_id
1 'polypeptide(L)'
;MDGGAQKRCFTDVADGIEALARIIENRGGRCNGQIINIGNPDNEASIRQLGEELLRQFEAHPLRGNFPPFAGFREVESQSFYGKGYQDVSHRKPSIDNARQLIDWTPGIELSETIGKTLDFFLREAMAEKADQC
;
A
#
# COMPACT_ATOMS: atom_id res chain seq x y z
N MET A 1 -12.75 18.79 6.21
CA MET A 1 -11.47 18.99 5.50
C MET A 1 -10.50 18.10 6.23
N ASP A 2 -10.12 16.96 5.64
CA ASP A 2 -9.55 15.86 6.43
C ASP A 2 -8.07 15.63 6.13
N GLY A 3 -7.42 16.53 5.36
CA GLY A 3 -5.96 16.71 5.30
C GLY A 3 -5.09 15.48 4.99
N GLY A 4 -5.67 14.36 4.56
CA GLY A 4 -4.96 13.09 4.47
C GLY A 4 -4.69 12.41 5.82
N ALA A 5 -5.42 12.78 6.88
CA ALA A 5 -5.27 12.25 8.24
C ALA A 5 -5.88 10.85 8.43
N GLN A 6 -6.75 10.40 7.51
CA GLN A 6 -7.29 9.05 7.53
C GLN A 6 -6.17 8.01 7.43
N LYS A 7 -6.29 6.95 8.22
CA LYS A 7 -5.24 5.92 8.33
C LYS A 7 -5.61 4.63 7.60
N ARG A 8 -4.59 3.97 7.08
CA ARG A 8 -4.68 2.67 6.40
C ARG A 8 -3.52 1.78 6.86
N CYS A 9 -3.76 0.48 6.83
CA CYS A 9 -2.72 -0.54 6.95
C CYS A 9 -2.30 -0.98 5.54
N PHE A 10 -1.01 -0.86 5.22
CA PHE A 10 -0.45 -1.16 3.91
C PHE A 10 0.31 -2.49 3.94
N THR A 11 0.08 -3.34 2.95
CA THR A 11 0.65 -4.69 2.94
C THR A 11 1.42 -4.88 1.65
N ASP A 12 2.67 -5.34 1.74
CA ASP A 12 3.44 -5.70 0.57
C ASP A 12 2.74 -6.82 -0.20
N VAL A 13 2.82 -6.77 -1.54
CA VAL A 13 2.19 -7.76 -2.40
C VAL A 13 2.77 -9.16 -2.18
N ALA A 14 4.06 -9.28 -1.85
CA ALA A 14 4.69 -10.57 -1.56
C ALA A 14 4.09 -11.22 -0.31
N ASP A 15 3.94 -10.45 0.78
CA ASP A 15 3.25 -10.90 1.99
C ASP A 15 1.82 -11.35 1.68
N GLY A 16 1.08 -10.56 0.89
CA GLY A 16 -0.30 -10.87 0.52
C GLY A 16 -0.45 -12.12 -0.35
N ILE A 17 0.44 -12.30 -1.32
CA ILE A 17 0.45 -13.48 -2.20
C ILE A 17 0.88 -14.73 -1.43
N GLU A 18 1.82 -14.62 -0.48
CA GLU A 18 2.17 -15.73 0.39
C GLU A 18 0.97 -16.20 1.22
N ALA A 19 0.21 -15.28 1.83
CA ALA A 19 -1.02 -15.63 2.55
C ALA A 19 -2.01 -16.36 1.64
N LEU A 20 -2.23 -15.84 0.43
CA LEU A 20 -3.14 -16.44 -0.54
C LEU A 20 -2.70 -17.84 -0.95
N ALA A 21 -1.40 -18.05 -1.19
CA ALA A 21 -0.84 -19.35 -1.54
C ALA A 21 -1.09 -20.38 -0.43
N ARG A 22 -0.91 -20.00 0.84
CA ARG A 22 -1.18 -20.88 1.99
C ARG A 22 -2.68 -21.20 2.14
N ILE A 23 -3.57 -20.25 1.84
CA ILE A 23 -5.03 -20.50 1.81
C ILE A 23 -5.39 -21.51 0.72
N ILE A 24 -4.78 -21.40 -0.46
CA ILE A 24 -4.99 -22.35 -1.57
C ILE A 24 -4.49 -23.74 -1.19
N GLU A 25 -3.32 -23.84 -0.55
CA GLU A 25 -2.78 -25.11 -0.05
C GLU A 25 -3.72 -25.76 0.97
N ASN A 26 -4.44 -24.95 1.76
CA ASN A 26 -5.51 -25.37 2.67
C ASN A 26 -5.14 -26.59 3.52
N ARG A 27 -3.93 -26.59 4.11
CA ARG A 27 -3.43 -27.73 4.90
C ARG A 27 -4.44 -28.14 5.96
N GLY A 28 -4.84 -29.41 5.92
CA GLY A 28 -5.83 -29.96 6.85
C GLY A 28 -7.25 -29.43 6.68
N GLY A 29 -7.58 -28.77 5.58
CA GLY A 29 -8.93 -28.23 5.31
C GLY A 29 -9.34 -27.05 6.19
N ARG A 30 -8.37 -26.40 6.86
CA ARG A 30 -8.61 -25.40 7.90
C ARG A 30 -9.23 -24.09 7.41
N CYS A 31 -9.15 -23.79 6.11
CA CYS A 31 -9.66 -22.55 5.54
C CYS A 31 -11.13 -22.65 5.08
N ASN A 32 -11.74 -23.83 5.11
CA ASN A 32 -13.10 -24.04 4.62
C ASN A 32 -14.12 -23.25 5.46
N GLY A 33 -14.92 -22.41 4.80
CA GLY A 33 -15.96 -21.59 5.45
C GLY A 33 -15.41 -20.44 6.30
N GLN A 34 -14.11 -20.12 6.19
CA GLN A 34 -13.47 -19.08 6.99
C GLN A 34 -13.44 -17.74 6.25
N ILE A 35 -13.46 -16.66 7.03
CA ILE A 35 -13.15 -15.31 6.57
C ILE A 35 -11.79 -14.94 7.15
N ILE A 36 -10.82 -14.66 6.30
CA ILE A 36 -9.43 -14.40 6.68
C ILE A 36 -9.05 -13.01 6.17
N ASN A 37 -8.73 -12.09 7.09
CA ASN A 37 -8.15 -10.82 6.70
C ASN A 37 -6.67 -11.02 6.34
N ILE A 38 -6.28 -10.47 5.20
CA ILE A 38 -4.88 -10.40 4.78
C ILE A 38 -4.49 -8.93 4.80
N GLY A 39 -3.60 -8.58 5.73
CA GLY A 39 -3.01 -7.25 5.76
C GLY A 39 -1.95 -7.11 6.85
N ASN A 40 -1.12 -6.06 6.78
CA ASN A 40 -0.11 -5.77 7.80
C ASN A 40 -0.62 -4.72 8.80
N PRO A 41 -1.03 -5.13 10.02
CA PRO A 41 -1.56 -4.22 11.04
C PRO A 41 -0.50 -3.25 11.61
N ASP A 42 0.79 -3.52 11.41
CA ASP A 42 1.89 -2.71 11.93
C ASP A 42 2.30 -1.60 10.94
N ASN A 43 2.03 -1.80 9.65
CA ASN A 43 2.21 -0.81 8.59
C ASN A 43 1.04 0.21 8.52
N GLU A 44 0.66 0.78 9.66
CA GLU A 44 -0.37 1.80 9.73
C GLU A 44 0.20 3.20 9.44
N ALA A 45 -0.33 3.87 8.41
CA ALA A 45 0.06 5.24 8.09
C ALA A 45 -1.16 6.06 7.63
N SER A 46 -1.11 7.36 7.89
CA SER A 46 -2.02 8.31 7.23
C SER A 46 -1.63 8.48 5.77
N ILE A 47 -2.55 8.98 4.93
CA ILE A 47 -2.24 9.33 3.55
C ILE A 47 -1.15 10.40 3.48
N ARG A 48 -1.14 11.33 4.46
CA ARG A 48 -0.09 12.33 4.59
C ARG A 48 1.29 11.68 4.81
N GLN A 49 1.39 10.76 5.78
CA GLN A 49 2.64 10.06 6.09
C GLN A 49 3.13 9.20 4.92
N LEU A 50 2.22 8.51 4.23
CA LEU A 50 2.53 7.76 3.02
C LEU A 50 3.12 8.67 1.93
N GLY A 51 2.49 9.83 1.69
CA GLY A 51 2.96 10.81 0.71
C GLY A 51 4.34 11.40 1.06
N GLU A 52 4.58 11.69 2.33
CA GLU A 52 5.88 12.19 2.81
C GLU A 52 6.99 11.15 2.62
N GLU A 53 6.75 9.89 2.97
CA GLU A 53 7.73 8.81 2.81
C GLU A 53 8.01 8.53 1.32
N LEU A 54 6.96 8.52 0.49
CA LEU A 54 7.12 8.39 -0.97
C LEU A 54 7.95 9.54 -1.54
N LEU A 55 7.66 10.79 -1.16
CA LEU A 55 8.43 11.94 -1.60
C LEU A 55 9.89 11.86 -1.17
N ARG A 56 10.16 11.46 0.08
CA ARG A 56 11.52 11.28 0.60
C ARG A 56 12.31 10.28 -0.25
N GLN A 57 11.70 9.13 -0.56
CA GLN A 57 12.36 8.11 -1.38
C GLN A 57 12.50 8.54 -2.84
N PHE A 58 11.50 9.24 -3.38
CA PHE A 58 11.53 9.78 -4.74
C PHE A 58 12.65 10.80 -4.94
N GLU A 59 12.81 11.76 -4.03
CA GLU A 59 13.88 12.76 -4.11
C GLU A 59 15.28 12.13 -3.98
N ALA A 60 15.41 11.00 -3.27
CA ALA A 60 16.67 10.24 -3.14
C ALA A 60 16.92 9.26 -4.31
N HIS A 61 15.95 9.06 -5.21
CA HIS A 61 16.02 8.00 -6.22
C HIS A 61 17.01 8.35 -7.36
N PRO A 62 17.80 7.40 -7.88
CA PRO A 62 18.74 7.66 -8.98
C PRO A 62 18.09 8.23 -10.25
N LEU A 63 16.84 7.82 -10.53
CA LEU A 63 16.08 8.31 -11.68
C LEU A 63 15.41 9.69 -11.48
N ARG A 64 15.53 10.30 -10.28
CA ARG A 64 14.82 11.53 -9.91
C ARG A 64 15.00 12.68 -10.90
N GLY A 65 16.20 12.81 -11.48
CA GLY A 65 16.53 13.85 -12.46
C GLY A 65 15.72 13.80 -13.76
N ASN A 66 15.02 12.70 -14.05
CA ASN A 66 14.21 12.52 -15.25
C ASN A 66 12.74 13.02 -15.11
N PHE A 67 12.41 13.57 -13.95
CA PHE A 67 11.05 13.97 -13.57
C PHE A 67 11.00 15.43 -13.14
N PRO A 68 9.87 16.13 -13.33
CA PRO A 68 9.71 17.53 -12.93
C PRO A 68 9.88 17.72 -11.41
N PRO A 69 10.10 18.97 -10.96
CA PRO A 69 10.09 19.29 -9.53
C PRO A 69 8.74 18.96 -8.89
N PHE A 70 8.77 18.63 -7.60
CA PHE A 70 7.56 18.34 -6.84
C PHE A 70 6.64 19.58 -6.80
N ALA A 71 5.38 19.39 -7.21
CA ALA A 71 4.38 20.46 -7.29
C ALA A 71 3.79 20.88 -5.92
N GLY A 72 4.20 20.23 -4.84
CA GLY A 72 3.67 20.45 -3.50
C GLY A 72 2.49 19.55 -3.16
N PHE A 73 2.22 19.42 -1.87
CA PHE A 73 0.99 18.79 -1.40
C PHE A 73 -0.14 19.79 -1.45
N ARG A 74 -1.31 19.35 -1.94
CA ARG A 74 -2.52 20.16 -1.96
C ARG A 74 -3.65 19.42 -1.25
N GLU A 75 -4.21 20.04 -0.22
CA GLU A 75 -5.42 19.54 0.41
C GLU A 75 -6.62 19.79 -0.52
N VAL A 76 -7.44 18.76 -0.71
CA VAL A 76 -8.61 18.81 -1.57
C VAL A 76 -9.80 18.30 -0.76
N GLU A 77 -10.95 18.97 -0.86
CA GLU A 77 -12.15 18.51 -0.18
C GLU A 77 -12.62 17.18 -0.76
N SER A 78 -12.91 16.21 0.09
CA SER A 78 -13.33 14.86 -0.30
C SER A 78 -14.55 14.87 -1.23
N GLN A 79 -15.49 15.81 -1.04
CA GLN A 79 -16.65 15.98 -1.92
C GLN A 79 -16.29 16.55 -3.29
N SER A 80 -15.29 17.42 -3.35
CA SER A 80 -14.81 17.98 -4.63
C SER A 80 -14.02 16.96 -5.44
N PHE A 81 -13.39 15.99 -4.78
CA PHE A 81 -12.63 14.92 -5.42
C PHE A 81 -13.48 13.69 -5.77
N TYR A 82 -14.30 13.20 -4.82
CA TYR A 82 -15.09 11.97 -4.96
C TYR A 82 -16.58 12.20 -5.22
N GLY A 83 -17.08 13.43 -5.13
CA GLY A 83 -18.49 13.77 -5.35
C GLY A 83 -19.35 13.83 -4.08
N LYS A 84 -20.59 14.31 -4.24
CA LYS A 84 -21.57 14.45 -3.15
C LYS A 84 -21.98 13.07 -2.63
N GLY A 85 -21.93 12.87 -1.31
CA GLY A 85 -22.30 11.60 -0.66
C GLY A 85 -21.14 10.67 -0.33
N TYR A 86 -19.90 11.05 -0.66
CA TYR A 86 -18.72 10.28 -0.23
C TYR A 86 -18.51 10.35 1.29
N GLN A 87 -18.38 9.19 1.92
CA GLN A 87 -18.04 9.04 3.33
C GLN A 87 -16.85 8.09 3.46
N ASP A 88 -15.77 8.56 4.07
CA ASP A 88 -14.57 7.76 4.27
C ASP A 88 -14.55 7.10 5.66
N VAL A 89 -13.85 5.97 5.76
CA VAL A 89 -13.56 5.29 7.02
C VAL A 89 -12.29 5.91 7.61
N SER A 90 -12.38 6.41 8.84
CA SER A 90 -11.26 7.08 9.52
C SER A 90 -10.07 6.16 9.79
N HIS A 91 -10.34 4.89 10.10
CA HIS A 91 -9.34 3.91 10.48
C HIS A 91 -9.73 2.49 10.05
N ARG A 92 -8.80 1.76 9.44
CA ARG A 92 -9.00 0.36 9.05
C ARG A 92 -7.73 -0.43 9.36
N LYS A 93 -7.74 -1.09 10.53
CA LYS A 93 -6.68 -2.01 10.97
C LYS A 93 -7.24 -3.43 11.02
N PRO A 94 -6.72 -4.38 10.23
CA PRO A 94 -7.22 -5.75 10.23
C PRO A 94 -6.78 -6.48 11.51
N SER A 95 -7.67 -7.28 12.11
CA SER A 95 -7.20 -8.41 12.93
C SER A 95 -6.73 -9.52 11.99
N ILE A 96 -5.53 -10.03 12.24
CA ILE A 96 -4.91 -11.13 11.49
C ILE A 96 -4.86 -12.44 12.29
N ASP A 97 -5.67 -12.55 13.34
CA ASP A 97 -5.66 -13.72 14.23
C ASP A 97 -6.04 -15.00 13.47
N ASN A 98 -7.04 -14.93 12.58
CA ASN A 98 -7.40 -16.05 11.72
C ASN A 98 -6.26 -16.44 10.78
N ALA A 99 -5.52 -15.48 10.22
CA ALA A 99 -4.40 -15.79 9.34
C ALA A 99 -3.25 -16.45 10.12
N ARG A 100 -2.94 -15.97 11.33
CA ARG A 100 -1.97 -16.60 12.23
C ARG A 100 -2.38 -18.00 12.63
N GLN A 101 -3.63 -18.19 13.02
CA GLN A 101 -4.10 -19.47 13.55
C GLN A 101 -4.28 -20.51 12.46
N LEU A 102 -4.88 -20.15 11.31
CA LEU A 102 -5.32 -21.12 10.30
C LEU A 102 -4.23 -21.46 9.28
N ILE A 103 -3.38 -20.49 8.93
CA ILE A 103 -2.37 -20.62 7.87
C ILE A 103 -0.95 -20.24 8.35
N ASP A 104 -0.75 -20.08 9.67
CA ASP A 104 0.55 -19.77 10.28
C ASP A 104 1.25 -18.55 9.67
N TRP A 105 0.47 -17.58 9.16
CA TRP A 105 0.96 -16.43 8.41
C TRP A 105 1.04 -15.17 9.27
N THR A 106 2.10 -14.40 9.10
CA THR A 106 2.25 -13.03 9.62
C THR A 106 3.05 -12.24 8.59
N PRO A 107 2.61 -11.03 8.21
CA PRO A 107 3.34 -10.21 7.24
C PRO A 107 4.63 -9.70 7.88
N GLY A 108 5.70 -9.61 7.10
CA GLY A 108 7.03 -9.24 7.59
C GLY A 108 7.64 -8.02 6.90
N ILE A 109 7.05 -7.53 5.81
CA ILE A 109 7.66 -6.46 5.02
C ILE A 109 7.17 -5.10 5.51
N GLU A 110 8.13 -4.25 5.86
CA GLU A 110 7.91 -2.89 6.34
C GLU A 110 7.35 -1.96 5.25
N LEU A 111 6.58 -0.95 5.66
CA LEU A 111 5.99 0.01 4.72
C LEU A 111 7.05 0.74 3.88
N SER A 112 8.16 1.16 4.48
CA SER A 112 9.22 1.87 3.77
C SER A 112 9.84 1.00 2.65
N GLU A 113 10.03 -0.29 2.91
CA GLU A 113 10.52 -1.24 1.91
C GLU A 113 9.50 -1.45 0.78
N THR A 114 8.22 -1.60 1.13
CA THR A 114 7.12 -1.73 0.17
C THR A 114 7.06 -0.52 -0.78
N ILE A 115 7.17 0.69 -0.22
CA ILE A 115 7.17 1.95 -0.98
C ILE A 115 8.36 1.98 -1.94
N GLY A 116 9.56 1.62 -1.47
CA GLY A 116 10.78 1.65 -2.28
C GLY A 116 10.73 0.72 -3.48
N LYS A 117 10.30 -0.52 -3.28
CA LYS A 117 10.11 -1.50 -4.37
C LYS A 117 9.11 -1.00 -5.41
N THR A 118 7.95 -0.52 -4.92
CA THR A 118 6.86 -0.06 -5.78
C THR A 118 7.27 1.18 -6.57
N LEU A 119 7.96 2.11 -5.92
CA LEU A 119 8.46 3.33 -6.55
C LEU A 119 9.49 3.03 -7.64
N ASP A 120 10.53 2.23 -7.34
CA ASP A 120 11.56 1.87 -8.33
C ASP A 120 10.94 1.21 -9.57
N PHE A 121 10.00 0.28 -9.38
CA PHE A 121 9.27 -0.35 -10.48
C PHE A 121 8.59 0.69 -11.39
N PHE A 122 7.75 1.57 -10.84
CA PHE A 122 7.02 2.54 -11.65
C PHE A 122 7.91 3.60 -12.31
N LEU A 123 9.01 3.99 -11.66
CA LEU A 123 9.95 4.94 -12.27
C LEU A 123 10.70 4.31 -13.46
N ARG A 124 11.05 3.03 -13.38
CA ARG A 124 11.68 2.30 -14.50
C ARG A 124 10.72 2.13 -15.67
N GLU A 125 9.49 1.71 -15.40
CA GLU A 125 8.45 1.57 -16.42
C GLU A 125 8.23 2.90 -17.16
N ALA A 126 8.13 4.02 -16.43
CA ALA A 126 7.98 5.34 -17.03
C ALA A 126 9.17 5.76 -17.91
N MET A 127 10.39 5.27 -17.62
CA MET A 127 11.56 5.49 -18.49
C MET A 127 11.55 4.60 -19.72
N ALA A 128 11.12 3.34 -19.58
CA ALA A 128 10.96 2.43 -20.71
C ALA A 128 9.92 2.96 -21.70
N GLU A 129 8.76 3.40 -21.23
CA GLU A 129 7.71 4.00 -22.08
C GLU A 129 8.19 5.24 -22.82
N LYS A 130 9.02 6.09 -22.19
CA LYS A 130 9.63 7.25 -22.87
C LYS A 130 10.62 6.84 -23.94
N ALA A 131 11.38 5.77 -23.73
CA ALA A 131 12.35 5.27 -24.70
C ALA A 131 11.66 4.69 -25.94
N ASP A 132 10.53 3.99 -25.76
CA ASP A 132 9.76 3.41 -26.87
C ASP A 132 9.00 4.46 -27.71
N GLN A 133 8.82 5.67 -27.18
CA GLN A 133 8.18 6.80 -27.86
C GLN A 133 9.16 7.69 -28.64
N CYS A 134 10.47 7.44 -28.53
CA CYS A 134 11.54 8.22 -29.17
C CYS A 134 12.11 7.50 -30.40
#